data_AF-A0A2P1PWR5-F1
#
_entry.id   AF-A0A2P1PWR5-F1
#
_cell.length_a   1.000
_cell.length_b   1.000
_cell.length_c   1.000
_cell.angle_alpha   90.00
_cell.angle_beta   90.00
_cell.angle_gamma   90.00
#
_symmetry.space_group_name_H-M   'P 1'
#
loop_
_entity.id
_entity.type
_entity.pdbx_description
1 polymer ?
#
loop_
_entity_poly.entity_id
_entity_poly.type
_entity_poly.pdbx_seq_one_letter_code
_entity_poly.pdbx_strand_id
1 'polypeptide(L)'
;MPQARERTVPSNCTGYYHCVSRCVRRAWLCGYDKVRRKNFDYRREWVEERLLELAEAYSVSIYAYAVMSNHLHVVLKIDAQAAAGWSDEEVARRWCLVFPGSDNPEAVKKRIANIAPAPEQVALYRDRLRNLS
;
A
#
# COMPACT_ATOMS: atom_id res chain seq x y z
N MET A 1 -0.11 25.51 -8.63
CA MET A 1 -0.76 24.34 -9.28
C MET A 1 -0.35 23.08 -8.53
N PRO A 2 -1.23 22.08 -8.36
CA PRO A 2 -0.83 20.79 -7.81
C PRO A 2 0.22 20.14 -8.74
N GLN A 3 1.26 19.53 -8.16
CA GLN A 3 2.28 18.78 -8.88
C GLN A 3 2.01 17.28 -8.77
N ALA A 4 2.42 16.52 -9.78
CA ALA A 4 2.35 15.06 -9.73
C ALA A 4 3.20 14.52 -8.57
N ARG A 5 2.67 13.52 -7.85
CA ARG A 5 3.32 12.97 -6.65
C ARG A 5 4.72 12.43 -6.95
N GLU A 6 4.95 11.85 -8.13
CA GLU A 6 6.28 11.39 -8.56
C GLU A 6 7.34 12.50 -8.56
N ARG A 7 6.95 13.77 -8.75
CA ARG A 7 7.86 14.92 -8.76
C ARG A 7 8.17 15.44 -7.37
N THR A 8 7.28 15.20 -6.41
CA THR A 8 7.43 15.65 -5.01
C THR A 8 7.84 14.51 -4.07
N VAL A 9 7.68 13.26 -4.50
CA VAL A 9 7.95 12.02 -3.75
C VAL A 9 8.59 11.00 -4.70
N PRO A 10 9.88 11.17 -5.05
CA PRO A 10 10.56 10.26 -5.95
C PRO A 10 10.83 8.90 -5.27
N SER A 11 10.53 7.80 -5.96
CA SER A 11 10.59 6.42 -5.44
C SER A 11 12.01 5.93 -5.12
N ASN A 12 13.03 6.58 -5.69
CA ASN A 12 14.44 6.26 -5.48
C ASN A 12 15.05 6.98 -4.25
N CYS A 13 14.27 7.77 -3.51
CA CYS A 13 14.74 8.48 -2.33
C CYS A 13 13.98 8.05 -1.07
N THR A 14 14.74 7.80 -0.02
CA THR A 14 14.19 7.63 1.33
C THR A 14 13.66 8.97 1.83
N GLY A 15 12.44 8.99 2.35
CA GLY A 15 11.81 10.21 2.83
C GLY A 15 10.61 9.93 3.74
N TYR A 16 10.23 10.95 4.51
CA TYR A 16 9.07 10.92 5.41
C TYR A 16 7.92 11.70 4.78
N TYR A 17 6.73 11.12 4.81
CA TYR A 17 5.56 11.67 4.14
C TYR A 17 4.33 11.59 5.02
N HIS A 18 3.55 12.67 5.01
CA HIS A 18 2.19 12.69 5.54
C HIS A 18 1.20 12.55 4.39
N CYS A 19 0.68 11.34 4.21
CA CYS A 19 -0.30 11.02 3.19
C CYS A 19 -1.71 11.23 3.73
N VAL A 20 -2.57 11.89 2.94
CA VAL A 20 -3.97 12.11 3.28
C VAL A 20 -4.85 11.67 2.12
N SER A 21 -5.83 10.83 2.40
CA SER A 21 -6.89 10.46 1.45
C SER A 21 -8.25 10.84 2.03
N ARG A 22 -9.08 11.51 1.24
CA ARG A 22 -10.41 11.97 1.68
C ARG A 22 -11.48 11.43 0.76
N CYS A 23 -12.54 10.92 1.36
CA CYS A 23 -13.73 10.58 0.62
C CYS A 23 -14.51 11.86 0.27
N VAL A 24 -14.93 11.97 -0.99
CA VAL A 24 -15.76 13.08 -1.48
C VAL A 24 -17.22 12.63 -1.61
N ARG A 25 -18.12 13.57 -1.90
CA ARG A 25 -19.54 13.29 -2.18
C ARG A 25 -20.25 12.50 -1.08
N ARG A 26 -19.84 12.69 0.18
CA ARG A 26 -20.41 11.99 1.36
C ARG A 26 -20.33 10.45 1.27
N ALA A 27 -19.34 9.92 0.56
CA ALA A 27 -18.95 8.53 0.79
C ALA A 27 -18.28 8.49 2.17
N TRP A 28 -18.96 7.94 3.17
CA TRP A 28 -18.36 7.75 4.49
C TRP A 28 -17.38 6.58 4.43
N LEU A 29 -16.14 6.80 4.88
CA LEU A 29 -15.14 5.74 5.03
C LEU A 29 -15.56 4.80 6.16
N CYS A 30 -15.89 5.37 7.32
CA CYS A 30 -16.44 4.71 8.49
C CYS A 30 -17.34 5.69 9.27
N GLY A 31 -17.91 5.28 10.41
CA GLY A 31 -18.79 6.13 11.22
C GLY A 31 -20.24 6.17 10.74
N TYR A 32 -21.05 6.99 11.43
CA TYR A 32 -22.49 7.06 11.22
C TYR A 32 -22.89 8.11 10.18
N ASP A 33 -23.43 7.65 9.05
CA ASP A 33 -24.09 8.50 8.06
C ASP A 33 -25.49 8.88 8.57
N LYS A 34 -25.63 10.11 9.09
CA LYS A 34 -26.90 10.63 9.64
C LYS A 34 -28.02 10.73 8.59
N VAL A 35 -27.69 10.93 7.31
CA VAL A 35 -28.68 11.10 6.24
C VAL A 35 -29.26 9.75 5.85
N ARG A 36 -28.40 8.75 5.66
CA ARG A 36 -28.81 7.37 5.34
C ARG A 36 -29.16 6.55 6.59
N ARG A 37 -28.95 7.11 7.78
CA ARG A 37 -29.09 6.46 9.09
C ARG A 37 -28.33 5.13 9.18
N LYS A 38 -27.15 5.06 8.57
CA LYS A 38 -26.35 3.83 8.47
C LYS A 38 -25.00 3.99 9.16
N ASN A 39 -24.63 3.00 9.98
CA ASN A 39 -23.31 2.95 10.62
C ASN A 39 -22.32 2.14 9.76
N PHE A 40 -21.13 2.68 9.53
CA PHE A 40 -20.01 2.08 8.82
C PHE A 40 -18.75 1.92 9.70
N ASP A 41 -18.86 2.06 11.03
CA ASP A 41 -17.73 1.98 11.97
C ASP A 41 -16.92 0.69 11.86
N TYR A 42 -17.56 -0.43 11.53
CA TYR A 42 -16.91 -1.72 11.29
C TYR A 42 -15.80 -1.66 10.22
N ARG A 43 -15.87 -0.69 9.30
CA ARG A 43 -14.84 -0.52 8.26
C ARG A 43 -13.56 0.10 8.79
N ARG A 44 -13.58 0.72 9.98
CA ARG A 44 -12.39 1.35 10.57
C ARG A 44 -11.30 0.30 10.76
N GLU A 45 -11.64 -0.78 11.44
CA GLU A 45 -10.75 -1.92 11.69
C GLU A 45 -10.22 -2.50 10.37
N TRP A 46 -11.09 -2.72 9.37
CA TRP A 46 -10.66 -3.22 8.06
C TRP A 46 -9.63 -2.31 7.36
N VAL A 47 -9.79 -0.99 7.50
CA VAL A 47 -8.85 -0.03 6.92
C VAL A 47 -7.53 -0.04 7.69
N GLU A 48 -7.57 -0.18 9.01
CA GLU A 48 -6.38 -0.27 9.86
C GLU A 48 -5.60 -1.56 9.59
N GLU A 49 -6.27 -2.71 9.57
CA GLU A 49 -5.68 -4.02 9.23
C GLU A 49 -5.05 -3.96 7.83
N ARG A 50 -5.80 -3.46 6.84
CA ARG A 50 -5.29 -3.37 5.47
C ARG A 50 -4.08 -2.45 5.36
N LEU A 51 -4.05 -1.36 6.12
CA LEU A 51 -2.92 -0.44 6.14
C LEU A 51 -1.65 -1.13 6.66
N LEU A 52 -1.78 -1.94 7.72
CA LEU A 52 -0.67 -2.70 8.28
C LEU A 52 -0.20 -3.82 7.34
N GLU A 53 -1.11 -4.57 6.73
CA GLU A 53 -0.78 -5.57 5.69
C GLU A 53 0.01 -4.96 4.52
N LEU A 54 -0.41 -3.77 4.06
CA LEU A 54 0.29 -3.07 2.99
C LEU A 54 1.70 -2.63 3.43
N ALA A 55 1.88 -2.24 4.69
CA ALA A 55 3.20 -1.89 5.21
C ALA A 55 4.16 -3.09 5.27
N GLU A 56 3.65 -4.31 5.45
CA GLU A 56 4.47 -5.53 5.40
C GLU A 56 4.97 -5.82 3.98
N ALA A 57 4.14 -5.58 2.97
CA ALA A 57 4.48 -5.84 1.57
C ALA A 57 5.36 -4.74 0.97
N TYR A 58 5.02 -3.47 1.19
CA TYR A 58 5.72 -2.33 0.61
C TYR A 58 6.99 -1.99 1.39
N SER A 59 7.90 -1.25 0.76
CA SER A 59 9.13 -0.76 1.38
C SER A 59 8.85 0.52 2.15
N VAL A 60 7.96 0.42 3.12
CA VAL A 60 7.51 1.56 3.94
C VAL A 60 7.49 1.20 5.42
N SER A 61 7.64 2.20 6.28
CA SER A 61 7.44 2.07 7.72
C SER A 61 6.39 3.08 8.17
N ILE A 62 5.32 2.60 8.81
CA ILE A 62 4.26 3.46 9.33
C ILE A 62 4.61 3.92 10.74
N TYR A 63 4.63 5.24 10.95
CA TYR A 63 4.92 5.86 12.24
C TYR A 63 3.66 6.26 12.98
N ALA A 64 2.63 6.69 12.24
CA ALA A 64 1.32 7.04 12.78
C ALA A 64 0.27 6.91 11.69
N TYR A 65 -0.97 6.65 12.09
CA TYR A 65 -2.13 6.73 11.21
C TYR A 65 -3.37 7.16 11.99
N ALA A 66 -4.36 7.70 11.29
CA ALA A 66 -5.67 8.00 11.85
C ALA A 66 -6.75 7.70 10.83
N VAL A 67 -7.68 6.80 11.17
CA VAL A 67 -8.84 6.45 10.34
C VAL A 67 -10.07 7.21 10.85
N MET A 68 -10.39 8.29 10.17
CA MET A 68 -11.54 9.13 10.47
C MET A 68 -12.72 8.79 9.56
N SER A 69 -13.89 9.31 9.92
CA SER A 69 -15.16 8.95 9.28
C SER A 69 -15.21 9.23 7.77
N ASN A 70 -14.45 10.22 7.29
CA ASN A 70 -14.41 10.62 5.88
C ASN A 70 -13.00 10.78 5.32
N HIS A 71 -11.96 10.43 6.08
CA HIS A 71 -10.58 10.55 5.63
C HIS A 71 -9.60 9.69 6.41
N LEU A 72 -8.45 9.45 5.79
CA LEU A 72 -7.33 8.69 6.31
C LEU A 72 -6.09 9.60 6.34
N HIS A 73 -5.40 9.61 7.46
CA HIS A 73 -4.04 10.16 7.58
C HIS A 73 -3.05 9.02 7.81
N VAL A 74 -1.91 9.05 7.13
CA VAL A 74 -0.80 8.11 7.34
C VAL A 74 0.51 8.89 7.34
N VAL A 75 1.30 8.75 8.40
CA VAL A 75 2.69 9.24 8.47
C VAL A 75 3.58 8.04 8.28
N LEU A 76 4.36 8.04 7.20
CA LEU A 76 5.20 6.92 6.83
C LEU A 76 6.56 7.36 6.31
N LYS A 77 7.52 6.44 6.33
CA LYS A 77 8.81 6.55 5.68
C LYS A 77 8.85 5.59 4.47
N ILE A 78 9.30 6.04 3.30
CA ILE A 78 9.73 5.14 2.22
C ILE A 78 11.17 4.72 2.48
N ASP A 79 11.47 3.43 2.39
CA ASP A 79 12.84 2.92 2.48
C ASP A 79 13.32 2.39 1.12
N ALA A 80 13.93 3.26 0.32
CA ALA A 80 14.37 2.89 -1.04
C ALA A 80 15.55 1.89 -1.01
N GLN A 81 16.35 1.91 0.06
CA GLN A 81 17.51 1.02 0.24
C GLN A 81 17.07 -0.39 0.60
N ALA A 82 16.09 -0.54 1.48
CA ALA A 82 15.50 -1.85 1.77
C ALA A 82 14.98 -2.54 0.50
N ALA A 83 14.22 -1.81 -0.34
CA ALA A 83 13.72 -2.33 -1.60
C ALA A 83 14.83 -2.74 -2.58
N ALA A 84 15.92 -1.96 -2.63
CA ALA A 84 17.09 -2.27 -3.46
C ALA A 84 17.83 -3.52 -3.00
N GLY A 85 17.82 -3.82 -1.69
CA GLY A 85 18.47 -4.99 -1.11
C GLY A 85 17.65 -6.30 -1.20
N TRP A 86 16.38 -6.25 -1.62
CA TRP A 86 15.56 -7.44 -1.75
C TRP A 86 16.00 -8.32 -2.92
N SER A 87 16.07 -9.63 -2.66
CA SER A 87 16.18 -10.63 -3.72
C SER A 87 14.96 -10.60 -4.64
N ASP A 88 15.13 -11.12 -5.85
CA ASP A 88 14.05 -11.18 -6.83
C ASP A 88 12.88 -12.05 -6.34
N GLU A 89 13.18 -13.11 -5.59
CA GLU A 89 12.19 -13.95 -4.89
C GLU A 89 11.41 -13.15 -3.84
N GLU A 90 12.08 -12.30 -3.05
CA GLU A 90 11.40 -11.48 -2.03
C GLU A 90 10.51 -10.41 -2.67
N VAL A 91 10.93 -9.81 -3.79
CA VAL A 91 10.09 -8.89 -4.57
C VAL A 91 8.83 -9.62 -5.08
N ALA A 92 8.99 -10.82 -5.63
CA ALA A 92 7.87 -11.64 -6.09
C ALA A 92 6.91 -12.03 -4.95
N ARG A 93 7.46 -12.46 -3.80
CA ARG A 93 6.69 -12.79 -2.59
C ARG A 93 5.88 -11.59 -2.10
N ARG A 94 6.52 -10.43 -1.93
CA ARG A 94 5.88 -9.18 -1.49
C ARG A 94 4.79 -8.72 -2.46
N TRP A 95 5.04 -8.82 -3.77
CA TRP A 95 4.03 -8.51 -4.77
C TRP A 95 2.80 -9.41 -4.63
N CYS A 96 3.02 -10.71 -4.43
CA CYS A 96 1.94 -11.70 -4.25
C CYS A 96 1.20 -11.58 -2.91
N LEU A 97 1.77 -10.95 -1.87
CA LEU A 97 1.01 -10.61 -0.65
C LEU A 97 -0.15 -9.65 -0.96
N VAL A 98 0.04 -8.75 -1.92
CA VAL A 98 -0.96 -7.72 -2.28
C VAL A 98 -1.79 -8.16 -3.48
N PHE A 99 -1.17 -8.87 -4.43
CA PHE A 99 -1.76 -9.31 -5.69
C PHE A 99 -1.56 -10.81 -5.91
N PRO A 100 -2.18 -11.67 -5.07
CA PRO A 100 -1.95 -13.11 -5.11
C PRO A 100 -2.47 -13.77 -6.39
N GLY A 101 -3.51 -13.19 -7.01
CA GLY A 101 -4.14 -13.70 -8.23
C GLY A 101 -5.01 -14.95 -8.02
N SER A 102 -4.88 -15.62 -6.87
CA SER A 102 -5.70 -16.74 -6.43
C SER A 102 -5.55 -16.93 -4.92
N ASP A 103 -6.59 -17.39 -4.24
CA ASP A 103 -6.52 -17.75 -2.82
C ASP A 103 -5.85 -19.12 -2.59
N ASN A 104 -5.55 -19.87 -3.66
CA ASN A 104 -4.88 -21.16 -3.57
C ASN A 104 -3.37 -20.98 -3.31
N PRO A 105 -2.83 -21.46 -2.17
CA PRO A 105 -1.41 -21.30 -1.84
C PRO A 105 -0.45 -21.89 -2.89
N GLU A 106 -0.82 -23.00 -3.53
CA GLU A 106 0.02 -23.61 -4.58
C GLU A 106 0.02 -22.78 -5.87
N ALA A 107 -1.09 -22.11 -6.18
CA ALA A 107 -1.15 -21.18 -7.30
C ALA A 107 -0.29 -19.95 -7.03
N VAL A 108 -0.29 -19.44 -5.79
CA VAL A 108 0.56 -18.32 -5.36
C VAL A 108 2.04 -18.70 -5.44
N LYS A 109 2.43 -19.88 -4.94
CA LYS A 109 3.82 -20.38 -5.06
C LYS A 109 4.27 -20.46 -6.52
N LYS A 110 3.44 -21.02 -7.40
CA LYS A 110 3.74 -21.07 -8.85
C LYS A 110 3.89 -19.66 -9.44
N ARG A 111 3.05 -18.72 -9.02
CA ARG A 111 3.13 -17.32 -9.47
C ARG A 111 4.43 -16.66 -9.03
N ILE A 112 4.85 -16.86 -7.78
CA ILE A 112 6.14 -16.35 -7.27
C ILE A 112 7.29 -16.93 -8.11
N ALA A 113 7.30 -18.26 -8.30
CA ALA A 113 8.32 -18.96 -9.10
C ALA A 113 8.37 -18.52 -10.58
N ASN A 114 7.26 -17.98 -11.11
CA ASN A 114 7.22 -17.42 -12.47
C ASN A 114 7.71 -15.96 -12.53
N ILE A 115 7.48 -15.17 -11.46
CA ILE A 115 7.87 -13.75 -11.40
C ILE A 115 9.36 -13.63 -11.08
N ALA A 116 9.86 -14.35 -10.08
CA ALA A 116 11.24 -14.22 -9.58
C ALA A 116 12.32 -14.33 -10.68
N PRO A 117 12.23 -15.24 -11.67
CA PRO A 117 13.23 -15.32 -12.74
C PRO A 117 13.02 -14.30 -13.88
N ALA A 118 12.00 -13.43 -13.82
CA ALA A 118 11.69 -12.45 -14.86
C ALA A 118 12.23 -11.05 -14.48
N PRO A 119 13.47 -10.69 -14.87
CA PRO A 119 14.18 -9.52 -14.33
C PRO A 119 13.47 -8.19 -14.61
N GLU A 120 12.88 -8.02 -15.79
CA GLU A 120 12.13 -6.81 -16.13
C GLU A 120 10.89 -6.63 -15.26
N GLN A 121 10.18 -7.73 -15.00
CA GLN A 121 8.97 -7.74 -14.17
C GLN A 121 9.33 -7.48 -12.69
N VAL A 122 10.41 -8.10 -12.21
CA VAL A 122 10.94 -7.87 -10.86
C VAL A 122 11.39 -6.43 -10.69
N ALA A 123 12.12 -5.86 -11.65
CA ALA A 123 12.56 -4.47 -11.59
C ALA A 123 11.36 -3.50 -11.49
N LEU A 124 10.32 -3.74 -12.30
CA LEU A 124 9.08 -2.97 -12.25
C LEU A 124 8.37 -3.10 -10.90
N TYR A 125 8.27 -4.31 -10.36
CA TYR A 125 7.60 -4.56 -9.08
C TYR A 125 8.38 -4.00 -7.89
N ARG A 126 9.71 -4.10 -7.91
CA ARG A 126 10.59 -3.47 -6.91
C ARG A 126 10.36 -1.96 -6.87
N ASP A 127 10.25 -1.32 -8.04
CA ASP A 127 9.97 0.12 -8.08
C ASP A 127 8.57 0.46 -7.56
N ARG A 128 7.55 -0.30 -7.95
CA ARG A 128 6.17 -0.10 -7.48
C ARG A 128 6.03 -0.29 -5.96
N LEU A 129 6.72 -1.28 -5.39
CA LEU A 129 6.65 -1.58 -3.96
C LEU A 129 7.33 -0.52 -3.07
N ARG A 130 8.04 0.46 -3.65
CA ARG A 130 8.59 1.63 -2.94
C ARG A 130 8.01 2.96 -3.44
N ASN A 131 6.98 2.92 -4.27
CA ASN A 131 6.36 4.11 -4.85
C ASN A 131 5.07 4.46 -4.10
N LEU A 132 4.88 5.75 -3.77
CA LEU A 132 3.64 6.26 -3.18
C LEU A 132 2.69 6.85 -4.22
N SER A 133 3.06 6.94 -5.49
CA SER A 133 2.26 7.55 -6.57
C SER A 133 1.26 6.60 -7.19
#